data_AF-A0A815TZB5-F1
#
_entry.id   AF-A0A815TZB5-F1
#
_cell.length_a   1.000
_cell.length_b   1.000
_cell.length_c   1.000
_cell.angle_alpha   90.00
_cell.angle_beta   90.00
_cell.angle_gamma   90.00
#
_symmetry.space_group_name_H-M   'P 1'
#
loop_
_entity.id
_entity.type
_entity.pdbx_description
1 polymer ?
#
loop_
_entity_poly.entity_id
_entity_poly.type
_entity_poly.pdbx_seq_one_letter_code
_entity_poly.pdbx_strand_id
1 'polypeptide(L)' 'QLMINIDLSTNIMNNFNDTQQAKDPSLKEFVGYIVLIPYNNETYRILDIAWNKPPNFQFTRRNGIQ' A
#
# COMPACT_ATOMS: atom_id res chain seq x y z
N GLN A 1 6.22 3.47 -8.39
CA GLN A 1 5.14 3.27 -7.39
C GLN A 1 5.73 2.40 -6.30
N LEU A 2 5.82 2.89 -5.06
CA LEU A 2 6.46 2.14 -3.98
C LEU A 2 5.50 1.14 -3.37
N MET A 3 5.96 -0.09 -3.19
CA MET A 3 5.29 -1.11 -2.39
C MET A 3 5.61 -0.82 -0.92
N ILE A 4 4.61 -0.32 -0.20
CA ILE A 4 4.67 -0.15 1.25
C ILE A 4 4.49 -1.54 1.85
N ASN A 5 5.42 -1.99 2.68
CA ASN A 5 5.23 -3.19 3.48
C ASN A 5 4.31 -2.82 4.64
N ILE A 6 3.05 -3.24 4.57
CA ILE A 6 2.00 -2.80 5.49
C ILE A 6 1.76 -3.88 6.56
N ASP A 7 2.74 -4.12 7.44
CA ASP A 7 2.52 -4.98 8.61
C ASP A 7 1.35 -4.48 9.48
N LEU A 8 1.00 -3.19 9.40
CA LEU A 8 -0.17 -2.60 10.06
C LEU A 8 -1.51 -3.04 9.42
N SER A 9 -1.54 -3.35 8.12
CA SER A 9 -2.78 -3.72 7.41
C SER A 9 -3.32 -5.08 7.86
N THR A 10 -2.44 -5.98 8.31
CA THR A 10 -2.81 -7.31 8.77
C THR A 10 -3.69 -7.23 10.02
N ASN A 11 -3.43 -6.31 10.95
CA ASN A 11 -4.27 -6.14 12.15
C ASN A 11 -5.65 -5.58 11.83
N ILE A 12 -5.75 -4.63 10.89
CA ILE A 12 -7.03 -4.05 10.48
C ILE A 12 -7.85 -5.09 9.71
N MET A 13 -7.24 -5.77 8.73
CA MET A 13 -7.91 -6.81 7.95
C MET A 13 -8.38 -7.98 8.80
N ASN A 14 -7.64 -8.37 9.84
CA ASN A 14 -8.05 -9.45 10.75
C ASN A 14 -9.33 -9.12 11.55
N ASN A 15 -9.68 -7.83 11.70
CA ASN A 15 -10.92 -7.40 12.36
C ASN A 15 -12.14 -7.51 11.43
N PHE A 16 -11.96 -7.81 10.14
CA PHE A 16 -13.04 -7.94 9.17
C PHE A 16 -13.06 -9.34 8.57
N ASN A 17 -14.24 -9.96 8.52
CA ASN A 17 -14.43 -11.29 7.92
C ASN A 17 -14.37 -11.26 6.39
N ASP A 18 -14.44 -10.07 5.77
CA ASP A 18 -14.42 -9.86 4.33
C ASP A 18 -13.40 -8.77 3.98
N THR A 19 -12.56 -9.06 3.00
CA THR A 19 -11.55 -8.12 2.48
C THR A 19 -12.18 -6.88 1.89
N GLN A 20 -13.41 -6.94 1.36
CA GLN A 20 -14.11 -5.76 0.85
C GLN A 20 -14.54 -4.81 1.97
N GLN A 21 -14.98 -5.35 3.11
CA GLN A 21 -15.36 -4.54 4.28
C GLN A 21 -14.14 -3.85 4.91
N ALA A 22 -12.95 -4.44 4.75
CA ALA A 22 -11.70 -3.88 5.26
C ALA A 22 -11.14 -2.73 4.42
N LYS A 23 -11.54 -2.56 3.15
CA LYS A 23 -10.92 -1.59 2.24
C LYS A 23 -11.14 -0.14 2.67
N ASP A 24 -12.38 0.25 2.92
CA ASP A 24 -12.71 1.64 3.29
C ASP A 24 -12.13 2.06 4.65
N PRO A 25 -12.22 1.24 5.71
CA PRO A 25 -11.55 1.52 6.99
C PRO A 25 -10.03 1.63 6.85
N SER A 26 -9.41 0.70 6.11
CA SER A 26 -7.96 0.73 5.87
C SER A 26 -7.56 2.00 5.11
N LEU A 27 -8.30 2.36 4.06
CA LEU A 27 -8.02 3.57 3.29
C LEU A 27 -8.10 4.82 4.18
N LYS A 28 -9.14 4.94 5.01
CA LYS A 28 -9.29 6.07 5.95
C LYS A 28 -8.17 6.14 6.99
N GLU A 29 -7.65 4.99 7.42
CA GLU A 29 -6.59 4.94 8.42
C GLU A 29 -5.22 5.28 7.82
N PHE A 30 -4.93 4.78 6.62
CA PHE A 30 -3.60 4.93 6.01
C PHE A 30 -3.44 6.22 5.21
N VAL A 31 -4.48 6.70 4.52
CA VAL A 31 -4.37 7.89 3.68
C VAL A 31 -4.03 9.10 4.55
N GLY A 32 -2.94 9.77 4.18
CA GLY A 32 -2.42 10.91 4.93
C GLY A 32 -1.19 10.57 5.78
N TYR A 33 -0.97 9.30 6.14
CA TYR A 33 0.23 8.89 6.87
C TYR A 33 1.49 9.04 6.02
N ILE A 34 2.60 9.30 6.70
CA ILE A 34 3.93 9.36 6.11
C ILE A 34 4.65 8.07 6.49
N VAL A 35 5.14 7.35 5.50
CA VAL A 35 5.90 6.11 5.68
C VAL A 35 7.36 6.33 5.31
N LEU A 36 8.27 5.75 6.08
CA LEU A 36 9.69 5.65 5.77
C LEU A 36 9.95 4.35 5.04
N ILE A 37 10.71 4.41 3.95
CA ILE A 37 11.08 3.25 3.17
C ILE A 37 12.53 2.86 3.50
N PRO A 38 12.76 1.69 4.13
CA PRO A 38 14.04 1.40 4.76
C PRO A 38 15.19 1.16 3.77
N TYR A 39 14.91 0.83 2.51
CA TYR A 39 15.97 0.53 1.53
C TYR A 39 16.55 1.77 0.84
N ASN A 40 15.85 2.91 0.85
CA ASN A 40 16.32 4.17 0.28
C ASN A 40 16.26 5.35 1.27
N ASN A 41 15.74 5.12 2.47
CA ASN A 41 15.51 6.14 3.52
C ASN A 41 14.66 7.33 3.06
N GLU A 42 13.87 7.15 2.01
CA GLU A 42 12.95 8.18 1.53
C GLU A 42 11.60 8.04 2.22
N THR A 43 10.96 9.18 2.47
CA THR A 43 9.62 9.23 3.08
C THR A 43 8.58 9.56 2.03
N TYR A 44 7.44 8.91 2.13
CA TYR A 44 6.33 9.06 1.19
C TYR A 44 5.02 9.24 1.94
N ARG A 45 4.15 10.10 1.43
CA ARG A 45 2.77 10.22 1.93
C ARG A 45 1.88 9.24 1.20
N ILE A 46 1.08 8.50 1.95
CA ILE A 46 0.06 7.62 1.39
C ILE A 46 -1.10 8.49 0.88
N LEU A 47 -1.41 8.37 -0.41
CA LEU A 47 -2.53 9.07 -1.05
C LEU A 47 -3.70 8.15 -1.37
N ASP A 48 -3.40 6.90 -1.75
CA ASP A 48 -4.38 5.89 -2.14
C ASP A 48 -3.78 4.49 -2.08
N ILE A 49 -4.63 3.46 -2.08
CA ILE A 49 -4.24 2.05 -2.05
C ILE A 49 -4.81 1.33 -3.29
N ALA A 50 -3.91 0.87 -4.16
CA ALA A 50 -4.27 0.07 -5.32
C ALA A 50 -4.46 -1.41 -4.94
N TRP A 51 -5.67 -1.78 -4.51
CA TRP A 51 -6.02 -3.13 -4.06
C TRP A 51 -5.89 -4.23 -5.14
N ASN A 52 -5.83 -3.85 -6.42
CA ASN A 52 -5.70 -4.76 -7.55
C ASN A 52 -4.25 -4.93 -8.05
N LYS A 53 -3.26 -4.35 -7.36
CA LYS A 53 -1.84 -4.43 -7.73
C LYS A 53 -1.06 -5.24 -6.69
N PRO A 54 -0.94 -6.57 -6.88
CA PRO A 54 -0.15 -7.41 -5.99
C PRO A 54 1.36 -7.13 -6.10
N PRO A 55 2.18 -7.62 -5.16
CA PRO A 55 3.64 -7.48 -5.18
C PRO A 55 4.36 -7.92 -6.47
N ASN A 56 3.79 -8.87 -7.21
CA ASN A 56 4.32 -9.37 -8.47
C ASN A 56 3.82 -8.57 -9.70
N PHE A 57 3.08 -7.48 -9.49
CA PHE A 57 2.64 -6.60 -10.56
C PHE A 57 3.83 -5.92 -11.24
N GLN A 58 3.93 -6.05 -12.56
CA GLN A 58 4.98 -5.40 -13.35
C GLN A 58 4.60 -3.95 -13.68
N PHE A 59 5.60 -3.07 -13.66
CA PHE A 59 5.38 -1.64 -13.91
C PHE A 59 6.29 -1.17 -15.04
N THR A 60 5.73 -0.39 -15.95
CA THR A 60 6.54 0.28 -16.96
C THR A 60 7.46 1.30 -16.29
N ARG A 61 8.76 1.06 -16.39
CA ARG A 61 9.82 1.97 -15.95
C ARG A 61 9.88 3.19 -16.87
N ARG A 62 10.56 4.24 -16.42
CA ARG A 62 10.75 5.49 -17.19
C ARG A 62 11.31 5.25 -18.61
N ASN A 63 12.12 4.21 -18.79
CA ASN A 63 12.72 3.84 -20.06
C ASN A 63 11.85 2.90 -20.92
N GLY A 64 10.58 2.68 -20.56
CA GLY A 64 9.64 1.86 -21.34
C GLY A 64 9.75 0.35 -21.08
N ILE A 65 10.68 -0.09 -20.23
CA ILE A 65 10.85 -1.51 -19.86
C ILE A 65 9.80 -1.87 -18.80
N GLN A 66 9.06 -2.97 -19.00
CA GLN A 66 8.11 -3.52 -18.02
C GLN A 66 8.80 -4.33 -16.92
#